data_AF-A0A351THA6-F1
#
_entry.id   AF-A0A351THA6-F1
#
_cell.length_a   1.000
_cell.length_b   1.000
_cell.length_c   1.000
_cell.angle_alpha   90.00
_cell.angle_beta   90.00
_cell.angle_gamma   90.00
#
_symmetry.space_group_name_H-M   'P 1'
#
loop_
_entity.id
_entity.type
_entity.pdbx_description
1 polymer ?
#
loop_
_entity_poly.entity_id
_entity_poly.type
_entity_poly.pdbx_seq_one_letter_code
_entity_poly.pdbx_strand_id
1 'polypeptide(L)'
;MIYLMNKDVIVASFGKKNLHWDLLRQNAALPLGNFELNGWLEDRKAYKHNRHLKQLMTDCGCETTEGFIKITHAASINDSFWIKEEGETATWNDISFYRNDFNETISKLAFEGLGLYGLQMSSTSPELTTDGSFRKCWRKEGGEIYLYKRGISGAYNAGLEPYCEMLASEIIHTADPSSVQYSVLKLHGETASKCRAFTNEDVGFVPLRRLVSRSITLDELLDFFEHLGCREQFQKMLVLDAVTFNVDRHLGNIGILVDNDTQKPLGIAPNFDFNLSMLPYMTKEEFEQPGTKLLDYGPAIGNDFTRIGQEMLTSEIRRELINLQGFRFSFRGNKDFEPARVQILETMVNRQIQAILSRDILYTKDVFIPAKIPQEPRMPDNTDELKAASALAASLRETGFFSSVMEEIREDNHVCVIATLHENGNFLDMVILMDSMEISCDENGIETDLRGAEDRYPEFAQAYSYVCQLVKKG
;
A
#
# COMPACT_ATOMS: atom_id res chain seq x y z
N MET A 1 40.21 -7.17 -10.46
CA MET A 1 39.72 -6.29 -9.36
C MET A 1 38.54 -5.47 -9.89
N ILE A 2 37.75 -4.82 -9.04
CA ILE A 2 36.80 -3.78 -9.49
C ILE A 2 37.06 -2.47 -8.75
N TYR A 3 36.67 -1.36 -9.36
CA TYR A 3 36.75 -0.02 -8.83
C TYR A 3 35.35 0.54 -8.65
N LEU A 4 35.08 1.09 -7.46
CA LEU A 4 33.99 2.04 -7.30
C LEU A 4 34.49 3.38 -7.81
N MET A 5 33.76 3.92 -8.78
CA MET A 5 34.02 5.18 -9.44
C MET A 5 32.99 6.20 -8.99
N ASN A 6 33.40 7.46 -8.86
CA ASN A 6 32.51 8.61 -8.80
C ASN A 6 32.88 9.52 -9.97
N LYS A 7 31.99 9.63 -10.97
CA LYS A 7 32.37 10.16 -12.28
C LYS A 7 33.65 9.46 -12.76
N ASP A 8 34.72 10.18 -13.11
CA ASP A 8 35.99 9.59 -13.56
C ASP A 8 37.02 9.34 -12.44
N VAL A 9 36.63 9.53 -11.17
CA VAL A 9 37.51 9.37 -10.02
C VAL A 9 37.36 7.98 -9.40
N ILE A 10 38.46 7.25 -9.22
CA ILE A 10 38.46 6.01 -8.43
C ILE A 10 38.30 6.37 -6.96
N VAL A 11 37.15 6.05 -6.37
CA VAL A 11 36.88 6.32 -4.95
C VAL A 11 37.26 5.15 -4.04
N ALA A 12 37.19 3.92 -4.54
CA ALA A 12 37.63 2.73 -3.81
C ALA A 12 37.91 1.55 -4.75
N SER A 13 38.71 0.59 -4.29
CA SER A 13 38.98 -0.67 -4.99
C SER A 13 38.57 -1.87 -4.16
N PHE A 14 38.08 -2.91 -4.86
CA PHE A 14 37.54 -4.11 -4.24
C PHE A 14 38.10 -5.38 -4.88
N GLY A 15 38.44 -6.33 -4.02
CA GLY A 15 38.96 -7.64 -4.37
C GLY A 15 37.88 -8.68 -4.23
N LYS A 16 37.85 -9.64 -5.15
CA LYS A 16 36.90 -10.74 -5.06
C LYS A 16 37.42 -11.79 -4.09
N LYS A 17 36.60 -12.18 -3.12
CA LYS A 17 36.83 -13.33 -2.25
C LYS A 17 35.58 -14.19 -2.25
N ASN A 18 35.68 -15.38 -2.85
CA ASN A 18 34.54 -16.25 -3.12
C ASN A 18 33.46 -15.52 -3.95
N LEU A 19 32.24 -15.35 -3.40
CA LEU A 19 31.10 -14.69 -4.02
C LEU A 19 30.90 -13.24 -3.55
N HIS A 20 31.85 -12.70 -2.78
CA HIS A 20 31.75 -11.35 -2.21
C HIS A 20 32.91 -10.46 -2.66
N TRP A 21 32.65 -9.16 -2.70
CA TRP A 21 33.63 -8.12 -2.93
C TRP A 21 34.05 -7.49 -1.61
N ASP A 22 35.34 -7.62 -1.27
CA ASP A 22 35.94 -7.05 -0.07
C ASP A 22 36.64 -5.73 -0.41
N LEU A 23 36.45 -4.71 0.44
CA LEU A 23 37.14 -3.43 0.31
C LEU A 23 38.66 -3.63 0.47
N LEU A 24 39.44 -3.26 -0.54
CA LEU A 24 40.90 -3.29 -0.49
C LEU A 24 41.47 -1.93 -0.12
N ARG A 25 40.93 -0.87 -0.72
CA ARG A 25 41.40 0.51 -0.51
C ARG A 25 40.28 1.50 -0.72
N GLN A 26 40.22 2.50 0.15
CA GLN A 26 39.40 3.70 -0.04
C GLN A 26 40.31 4.89 -0.36
N ASN A 27 39.96 5.63 -1.40
CA ASN A 27 40.72 6.77 -1.92
C ASN A 27 39.99 8.10 -1.70
N ALA A 28 38.65 8.08 -1.64
CA ALA A 28 37.80 9.26 -1.47
C ALA A 28 36.54 8.94 -0.66
N ALA A 29 35.60 9.88 -0.58
CA ALA A 29 34.31 9.67 0.06
C ALA A 29 33.52 8.56 -0.63
N LEU A 30 32.98 7.63 0.17
CA LEU A 30 32.05 6.60 -0.27
C LEU A 30 30.62 7.16 -0.27
N PRO A 31 29.67 6.52 -0.98
CA PRO A 31 28.27 6.91 -0.92
C PRO A 31 27.77 7.06 0.52
N LEU A 32 27.05 8.14 0.80
CA LEU A 32 26.62 8.47 2.16
C LEU A 32 25.77 7.36 2.79
N GLY A 33 26.01 7.10 4.08
CA GLY A 33 25.33 6.07 4.89
C GLY A 33 26.24 4.88 5.21
N ASN A 34 25.63 3.78 5.65
CA ASN A 34 26.34 2.53 5.94
C ASN A 34 26.67 1.79 4.64
N PHE A 35 27.60 2.33 3.86
CA PHE A 35 28.00 1.76 2.58
C PHE A 35 28.75 0.44 2.76
N GLU A 36 28.19 -0.61 2.15
CA GLU A 36 28.83 -1.90 1.92
C GLU A 36 28.54 -2.28 0.47
N LEU A 37 29.57 -2.66 -0.30
CA LEU A 37 29.46 -2.77 -1.75
C LEU A 37 28.46 -3.83 -2.19
N ASN A 38 28.45 -5.01 -1.57
CA ASN A 38 27.57 -6.10 -1.99
C ASN A 38 26.10 -5.75 -1.72
N GLY A 39 25.79 -5.17 -0.57
CA GLY A 39 24.47 -4.62 -0.23
C GLY A 39 24.07 -3.45 -1.12
N TRP A 40 25.00 -2.54 -1.44
CA TRP A 40 24.74 -1.43 -2.37
C TRP A 40 24.44 -1.93 -3.79
N LEU A 41 25.19 -2.92 -4.28
CA LEU A 41 24.92 -3.56 -5.58
C LEU A 41 23.56 -4.26 -5.59
N GLU A 42 23.22 -4.95 -4.50
CA GLU A 42 21.93 -5.61 -4.36
C GLU A 42 20.77 -4.61 -4.29
N ASP A 43 20.95 -3.46 -3.64
CA ASP A 43 19.95 -2.38 -3.59
C ASP A 43 19.75 -1.70 -4.95
N ARG A 44 20.77 -1.69 -5.81
CA ARG A 44 20.66 -1.17 -7.18
C ARG A 44 19.97 -2.11 -8.15
N LYS A 45 19.58 -3.32 -7.75
CA LYS A 45 18.81 -4.22 -8.59
C LYS A 45 17.31 -3.95 -8.39
N ALA A 46 16.68 -3.27 -9.35
CA ALA A 46 15.27 -2.85 -9.26
C ALA A 46 14.25 -4.01 -9.35
N TYR A 47 14.67 -5.25 -9.62
CA TYR A 47 13.75 -6.36 -9.94
C TYR A 47 13.18 -7.11 -8.73
N LYS A 48 13.52 -6.73 -7.49
CA LYS A 48 13.12 -7.47 -6.27
C LYS A 48 11.61 -7.73 -6.16
N HIS A 49 10.78 -6.85 -6.72
CA HIS A 49 9.32 -6.92 -6.63
C HIS A 49 8.59 -6.96 -7.98
N ASN A 50 9.32 -7.01 -9.10
CA ASN A 50 8.74 -6.98 -10.45
C ASN A 50 9.13 -8.23 -11.25
N ARG A 51 8.22 -9.22 -11.32
CA ARG A 51 8.46 -10.50 -12.00
C ARG A 51 8.86 -10.34 -13.47
N HIS A 52 8.29 -9.35 -14.16
CA HIS A 52 8.62 -9.08 -15.56
C HIS A 52 10.02 -8.48 -15.71
N LEU A 53 10.38 -7.53 -14.85
CA LEU A 53 11.74 -6.97 -14.81
C LEU A 53 12.78 -8.02 -14.41
N LYS A 54 12.43 -8.94 -13.51
CA LYS A 54 13.29 -10.07 -13.13
C LYS A 54 13.57 -10.98 -14.32
N GLN A 55 12.54 -11.34 -15.09
CA GLN A 55 12.73 -12.15 -16.30
C GLN A 55 13.62 -11.43 -17.32
N LEU A 56 13.37 -10.14 -17.58
CA LEU A 56 14.20 -9.33 -18.47
C LEU A 56 15.66 -9.28 -18.00
N MET A 57 15.89 -9.09 -16.69
CA MET A 57 17.23 -9.10 -16.09
C MET A 57 17.92 -10.45 -16.26
N THR A 58 17.20 -11.56 -16.06
CA THR A 58 17.72 -12.91 -16.31
C THR A 58 18.06 -13.10 -17.79
N ASP A 59 17.17 -12.72 -18.70
CA ASP A 59 17.36 -12.83 -20.15
C ASP A 59 18.55 -11.98 -20.63
N CYS A 60 18.77 -10.83 -19.99
CA CYS A 60 19.92 -9.98 -20.21
C CYS A 60 21.19 -10.50 -19.53
N GLY A 61 21.19 -11.56 -18.72
CA GLY A 61 22.37 -12.05 -18.01
C GLY A 61 22.75 -11.26 -16.74
N CYS A 62 21.86 -10.39 -16.25
CA CYS A 62 22.02 -9.59 -15.02
C CYS A 62 21.65 -10.36 -13.72
N GLU A 63 21.43 -11.67 -13.76
CA GLU A 63 21.02 -12.45 -12.58
C GLU A 63 22.12 -12.51 -11.52
N THR A 64 23.37 -12.66 -11.95
CA THR A 64 24.54 -12.61 -11.06
C THR A 64 24.99 -11.17 -10.83
N THR A 65 25.62 -10.89 -9.70
CA THR A 65 26.17 -9.56 -9.40
C THR A 65 27.23 -9.15 -10.43
N GLU A 66 28.03 -10.10 -10.90
CA GLU A 66 29.03 -9.87 -11.95
C GLU A 66 28.37 -9.58 -13.30
N GLY A 67 27.34 -10.32 -13.68
CA GLY A 67 26.57 -10.04 -14.89
C GLY A 67 25.94 -8.65 -14.82
N PHE A 68 25.32 -8.32 -13.68
CA PHE A 68 24.75 -7.00 -13.42
C PHE A 68 25.78 -5.88 -13.54
N ILE A 69 26.96 -6.03 -12.92
CA ILE A 69 28.07 -5.06 -13.05
C ILE A 69 28.50 -4.94 -14.51
N LYS A 70 28.73 -6.07 -15.18
CA LYS A 70 29.23 -6.10 -16.56
C LYS A 70 28.29 -5.42 -17.54
N ILE A 71 26.98 -5.50 -17.31
CA ILE A 71 25.98 -4.94 -18.21
C ILE A 71 25.62 -3.52 -17.82
N THR A 72 25.51 -3.19 -16.54
CA THR A 72 24.92 -1.91 -16.11
C THR A 72 25.94 -0.95 -15.53
N HIS A 73 27.16 -1.42 -15.28
CA HIS A 73 28.14 -0.77 -14.41
C HIS A 73 27.59 -0.42 -13.02
N ALA A 74 26.47 -1.02 -12.63
CA ALA A 74 25.64 -0.58 -11.52
C ALA A 74 25.40 0.96 -11.55
N ALA A 75 25.35 1.60 -12.71
CA ALA A 75 25.06 3.04 -12.83
C ALA A 75 23.59 3.33 -12.47
N SER A 76 23.28 4.56 -12.04
CA SER A 76 21.92 4.94 -11.64
C SER A 76 21.67 6.42 -11.87
N ILE A 77 20.40 6.80 -12.05
CA ILE A 77 19.97 8.19 -12.05
C ILE A 77 19.85 8.81 -10.65
N ASN A 78 20.18 8.07 -9.58
CA ASN A 78 20.14 8.60 -8.21
C ASN A 78 21.42 9.35 -7.82
N ASP A 79 22.57 9.06 -8.44
CA ASP A 79 23.86 9.65 -8.09
C ASP A 79 24.88 9.45 -9.25
N SER A 80 26.15 9.76 -9.01
CA SER A 80 27.24 9.64 -10.00
C SER A 80 28.18 8.45 -9.77
N PHE A 81 27.79 7.48 -8.93
CA PHE A 81 28.61 6.31 -8.66
C PHE A 81 28.32 5.16 -9.62
N TRP A 82 29.39 4.46 -10.01
CA TRP A 82 29.36 3.29 -10.88
C TRP A 82 30.54 2.36 -10.61
N ILE A 83 30.53 1.17 -11.19
CA ILE A 83 31.56 0.14 -11.06
C ILE A 83 32.30 -0.02 -12.37
N LYS A 84 33.63 0.01 -12.28
CA LYS A 84 34.54 -0.19 -13.40
C LYS A 84 35.42 -1.41 -13.17
N GLU A 85 35.54 -2.29 -14.15
CA GLU A 85 36.45 -3.43 -14.07
C GLU A 85 37.90 -3.02 -14.31
N GLU A 86 38.83 -3.79 -13.76
CA GLU A 86 40.25 -3.58 -14.00
C GLU A 86 40.62 -3.80 -15.47
N GLY A 87 41.27 -2.80 -16.08
CA GLY A 87 41.64 -2.81 -17.50
C GLY A 87 40.58 -2.21 -18.43
N GLU A 88 39.40 -1.88 -17.92
CA GLU A 88 38.34 -1.24 -18.69
C GLU A 88 38.70 0.23 -19.01
N THR A 89 38.27 0.72 -20.18
CA THR A 89 38.57 2.09 -20.64
C THR A 89 37.39 3.03 -20.58
N ALA A 90 36.18 2.54 -20.24
CA ALA A 90 34.99 3.37 -20.13
C ALA A 90 35.20 4.54 -19.17
N THR A 91 34.55 5.64 -19.48
CA THR A 91 34.55 6.89 -18.71
C THR A 91 33.14 7.22 -18.25
N TRP A 92 33.00 8.18 -17.35
CA TRP A 92 31.70 8.71 -16.95
C TRP A 92 30.89 9.20 -18.15
N ASN A 93 31.55 9.78 -19.16
CA ASN A 93 30.90 10.21 -20.37
C ASN A 93 30.24 9.06 -21.15
N ASP A 94 30.78 7.85 -21.04
CA ASP A 94 30.28 6.68 -21.75
C ASP A 94 29.05 6.06 -21.10
N ILE A 95 28.96 6.13 -19.76
CA ILE A 95 27.98 5.36 -18.97
C ILE A 95 26.93 6.23 -18.26
N SER A 96 27.14 7.55 -18.18
CA SER A 96 26.23 8.48 -17.48
C SER A 96 24.85 8.53 -18.13
N PHE A 97 23.80 8.25 -17.34
CA PHE A 97 22.40 8.48 -17.74
C PHE A 97 22.05 9.98 -17.85
N TYR A 98 22.86 10.86 -17.27
CA TYR A 98 22.66 12.31 -17.40
C TYR A 98 23.15 12.83 -18.75
N ARG A 99 24.23 12.25 -19.31
CA ARG A 99 24.82 12.69 -20.58
C ARG A 99 24.19 12.03 -21.78
N ASN A 100 23.92 10.74 -21.69
CA ASN A 100 23.51 9.91 -22.83
C ASN A 100 22.00 9.65 -22.85
N ASP A 101 21.45 9.34 -24.03
CA ASP A 101 20.07 8.89 -24.16
C ASP A 101 19.91 7.45 -23.67
N PHE A 102 18.83 7.15 -22.94
CA PHE A 102 18.62 5.83 -22.34
C PHE A 102 18.65 4.65 -23.33
N ASN A 103 18.32 4.83 -24.61
CA ASN A 103 18.44 3.77 -25.61
C ASN A 103 19.91 3.56 -26.01
N GLU A 104 20.65 4.63 -26.25
CA GLU A 104 22.06 4.57 -26.59
C GLU A 104 22.88 4.01 -25.42
N THR A 105 22.61 4.47 -24.20
CA THR A 105 23.26 3.93 -23.00
C THR A 105 22.97 2.44 -22.85
N ILE A 106 21.70 2.01 -22.85
CA ILE A 106 21.34 0.60 -22.68
C ILE A 106 21.88 -0.27 -23.83
N SER A 107 21.90 0.26 -25.05
CA SER A 107 22.47 -0.43 -26.21
C SER A 107 23.99 -0.58 -26.11
N LYS A 108 24.70 0.47 -25.70
CA LYS A 108 26.16 0.45 -25.48
C LYS A 108 26.55 -0.47 -24.33
N LEU A 109 25.84 -0.36 -23.21
CA LEU A 109 25.92 -1.22 -22.03
C LEU A 109 25.72 -2.70 -22.40
N ALA A 110 24.69 -2.99 -23.20
CA ALA A 110 24.48 -4.33 -23.74
C ALA A 110 25.65 -4.75 -24.62
N PHE A 111 26.11 -3.92 -25.55
CA PHE A 111 27.16 -4.28 -26.52
C PHE A 111 28.54 -4.51 -25.89
N GLU A 112 28.91 -3.72 -24.88
CA GLU A 112 30.17 -3.85 -24.14
C GLU A 112 30.12 -5.02 -23.14
N GLY A 113 28.94 -5.38 -22.62
CA GLY A 113 28.77 -6.44 -21.62
C GLY A 113 28.40 -7.82 -22.17
N LEU A 114 27.58 -7.92 -23.21
CA LEU A 114 27.06 -9.17 -23.78
C LEU A 114 26.64 -8.91 -25.23
N GLY A 115 27.31 -9.50 -26.21
CA GLY A 115 26.99 -9.33 -27.63
C GLY A 115 25.55 -9.72 -28.01
N LEU A 116 24.58 -8.84 -27.72
CA LEU A 116 23.16 -8.96 -27.99
C LEU A 116 22.87 -8.19 -29.29
N TYR A 117 23.45 -8.67 -30.38
CA TYR A 117 23.07 -8.21 -31.72
C TYR A 117 21.58 -8.54 -31.97
N GLY A 118 20.74 -7.51 -32.09
CA GLY A 118 19.41 -7.64 -32.69
C GLY A 118 18.18 -7.37 -31.82
N LEU A 119 18.33 -7.07 -30.53
CA LEU A 119 17.21 -6.54 -29.72
C LEU A 119 17.08 -5.04 -29.99
N GLN A 120 16.16 -4.66 -30.89
CA GLN A 120 15.71 -3.27 -30.98
C GLN A 120 14.98 -2.90 -29.69
N MET A 121 15.73 -2.38 -28.71
CA MET A 121 15.12 -1.78 -27.53
C MET A 121 14.35 -0.53 -27.98
N SER A 122 13.06 -0.50 -27.67
CA SER A 122 12.19 0.64 -27.97
C SER A 122 12.74 1.93 -27.35
N SER A 123 12.27 3.10 -27.80
CA SER A 123 12.62 4.39 -27.16
C SER A 123 12.25 4.50 -25.67
N THR A 124 11.52 3.50 -25.12
CA THR A 124 11.43 3.21 -23.68
C THR A 124 12.44 2.15 -23.28
N SER A 125 13.46 2.54 -22.52
CA SER A 125 14.30 1.58 -21.82
C SER A 125 13.71 1.32 -20.43
N PRO A 126 13.39 0.07 -20.06
CA PRO A 126 13.14 -0.26 -18.66
C PRO A 126 14.42 0.04 -17.87
N GLU A 127 14.34 0.85 -16.83
CA GLU A 127 15.51 1.10 -16.01
C GLU A 127 15.65 0.02 -14.94
N LEU A 128 16.82 -0.60 -14.93
CA LEU A 128 17.12 -1.77 -14.11
C LEU A 128 17.52 -1.40 -12.68
N THR A 129 17.63 -0.10 -12.35
CA THR A 129 18.22 0.38 -11.09
C THR A 129 17.36 1.31 -10.23
N THR A 130 16.22 1.83 -10.72
CA THR A 130 15.28 2.56 -9.87
C THR A 130 14.33 1.60 -9.14
N ASP A 131 14.44 1.57 -7.80
CA ASP A 131 13.70 0.68 -6.89
C ASP A 131 12.21 1.04 -6.74
N GLY A 132 11.32 0.05 -6.65
CA GLY A 132 9.86 0.21 -6.47
C GLY A 132 9.02 -0.82 -7.26
N SER A 133 7.76 -1.02 -6.87
CA SER A 133 6.88 -2.09 -7.40
C SER A 133 6.19 -1.77 -8.73
N PHE A 134 6.02 -0.49 -9.07
CA PHE A 134 5.33 -0.04 -10.28
C PHE A 134 6.20 -0.12 -11.54
N ARG A 135 5.56 -0.37 -12.69
CA ARG A 135 6.24 -0.36 -13.99
C ARG A 135 6.66 1.05 -14.33
N LYS A 136 7.96 1.27 -14.46
CA LYS A 136 8.51 2.59 -14.73
C LYS A 136 9.67 2.57 -15.70
N CYS A 137 9.86 3.69 -16.37
CA CYS A 137 10.99 3.91 -17.27
C CYS A 137 11.39 5.37 -17.24
N TRP A 138 12.68 5.63 -17.43
CA TRP A 138 13.17 6.98 -17.63
C TRP A 138 13.31 7.26 -19.13
N ARG A 139 13.09 8.52 -19.49
CA ARG A 139 13.33 9.03 -20.83
C ARG A 139 14.00 10.39 -20.77
N LYS A 140 14.84 10.67 -21.75
CA LYS A 140 15.40 11.98 -21.98
C LYS A 140 14.58 12.67 -23.07
N GLU A 141 14.04 13.84 -22.77
CA GLU A 141 13.16 14.61 -23.66
C GLU A 141 13.52 16.08 -23.57
N GLY A 142 13.93 16.69 -24.69
CA GLY A 142 14.33 18.10 -24.70
C GLY A 142 15.53 18.42 -23.82
N GLY A 143 16.44 17.46 -23.61
CA GLY A 143 17.61 17.61 -22.73
C GLY A 143 17.33 17.29 -21.25
N GLU A 144 16.06 17.09 -20.89
CA GLU A 144 15.62 16.83 -19.52
C GLU A 144 15.26 15.37 -19.30
N ILE A 145 15.40 14.89 -18.07
CA ILE A 145 15.15 13.49 -17.72
C ILE A 145 13.81 13.38 -16.99
N TYR A 146 12.96 12.47 -17.47
CA TYR A 146 11.62 12.24 -16.95
C TYR A 146 11.40 10.78 -16.57
N LEU A 147 10.78 10.56 -15.42
CA LEU A 147 10.28 9.27 -15.00
C LEU A 147 8.83 9.12 -15.46
N TYR A 148 8.54 8.00 -16.09
CA TYR A 148 7.19 7.56 -16.43
C TYR A 148 6.81 6.40 -15.53
N LYS A 149 5.66 6.48 -14.85
CA LYS A 149 5.11 5.38 -14.05
C LYS A 149 3.75 4.97 -14.61
N ARG A 150 3.58 3.68 -14.92
CA ARG A 150 2.29 3.13 -15.34
C ARG A 150 1.47 2.71 -14.13
N GLY A 151 0.15 2.91 -14.22
CA GLY A 151 -0.78 2.32 -13.26
C GLY A 151 -0.75 0.80 -13.31
N ILE A 152 -1.16 0.14 -12.24
CA ILE A 152 -1.24 -1.32 -12.21
C ILE A 152 -2.48 -1.77 -13.01
N SER A 153 -2.36 -2.92 -13.65
CA SER A 153 -3.45 -3.55 -14.42
C SER A 153 -3.83 -4.89 -13.81
N GLY A 154 -5.09 -5.30 -13.97
CA GLY A 154 -5.54 -6.67 -13.66
C GLY A 154 -6.37 -6.82 -12.38
N ALA A 155 -6.60 -5.73 -11.65
CA ALA A 155 -7.61 -5.66 -10.59
C ALA A 155 -8.69 -4.64 -10.96
N TYR A 156 -9.93 -4.84 -10.49
CA TYR A 156 -11.10 -4.05 -10.86
C TYR A 156 -10.95 -2.53 -10.60
N ASN A 157 -10.22 -2.19 -9.54
CA ASN A 157 -9.99 -0.83 -9.04
C ASN A 157 -8.54 -0.34 -9.24
N ALA A 158 -7.72 -1.04 -10.03
CA ALA A 158 -6.35 -0.63 -10.34
C ALA A 158 -6.28 0.24 -11.61
N GLY A 159 -5.20 1.03 -11.75
CA GLY A 159 -4.94 1.84 -12.93
C GLY A 159 -5.23 3.34 -12.77
N LEU A 160 -5.71 3.75 -11.59
CA LEU A 160 -6.01 5.15 -11.25
C LEU A 160 -4.86 5.85 -10.51
N GLU A 161 -3.82 5.11 -10.12
CA GLU A 161 -2.63 5.62 -9.43
C GLU A 161 -2.00 6.81 -10.16
N PRO A 162 -1.87 6.83 -11.51
CA PRO A 162 -1.35 8.00 -12.22
C PRO A 162 -2.17 9.28 -12.02
N TYR A 163 -3.51 9.17 -12.01
CA TYR A 163 -4.39 10.31 -11.79
C TYR A 163 -4.27 10.81 -10.35
N CYS A 164 -4.32 9.88 -9.39
CA CYS A 164 -4.14 10.19 -7.98
C CYS A 164 -2.77 10.82 -7.67
N GLU A 165 -1.70 10.35 -8.31
CA GLU A 165 -0.36 10.93 -8.18
C GLU A 165 -0.29 12.38 -8.68
N MET A 166 -0.89 12.65 -9.85
CA MET A 166 -1.01 14.01 -10.38
C MET A 166 -1.82 14.92 -9.46
N LEU A 167 -3.00 14.47 -9.00
CA LEU A 167 -3.85 15.25 -8.10
C LEU A 167 -3.13 15.56 -6.78
N ALA A 168 -2.51 14.57 -6.16
CA ALA A 168 -1.72 14.77 -4.95
C ALA A 168 -0.57 15.75 -5.18
N SER A 169 0.15 15.61 -6.28
CA SER A 169 1.25 16.53 -6.60
C SER A 169 0.79 17.98 -6.79
N GLU A 170 -0.40 18.22 -7.33
CA GLU A 170 -0.93 19.57 -7.57
C GLU A 170 -1.17 20.32 -6.24
N ILE A 171 -1.85 19.68 -5.29
CA ILE A 171 -2.12 20.29 -3.99
C ILE A 171 -0.85 20.42 -3.14
N ILE A 172 0.01 19.39 -3.15
CA ILE A 172 1.28 19.41 -2.42
C ILE A 172 2.16 20.53 -2.95
N HIS A 173 2.29 20.67 -4.27
CA HIS A 173 3.10 21.72 -4.88
C HIS A 173 2.58 23.14 -4.62
N THR A 174 1.28 23.29 -4.41
CA THR A 174 0.70 24.59 -4.04
C THR A 174 1.17 25.05 -2.65
N ALA A 175 1.36 24.13 -1.68
CA ALA A 175 1.86 24.43 -0.34
C ALA A 175 3.38 24.25 -0.16
N ASP A 176 4.01 23.48 -1.04
CA ASP A 176 5.44 23.24 -1.08
C ASP A 176 5.95 23.23 -2.54
N PRO A 177 6.34 24.40 -3.08
CA PRO A 177 6.85 24.51 -4.45
C PRO A 177 8.14 23.71 -4.73
N SER A 178 8.80 23.18 -3.70
CA SER A 178 9.97 22.32 -3.88
C SER A 178 9.61 20.87 -4.22
N SER A 179 8.35 20.46 -4.00
CA SER A 179 7.86 19.10 -4.27
C SER A 179 7.82 18.74 -5.76
N VAL A 180 7.89 17.44 -6.05
CA VAL A 180 7.87 16.90 -7.41
C VAL A 180 6.47 17.03 -8.02
N GLN A 181 6.38 17.69 -9.17
CA GLN A 181 5.14 17.77 -9.95
C GLN A 181 4.97 16.57 -10.88
N TYR A 182 3.75 16.05 -10.95
CA TYR A 182 3.37 14.96 -11.82
C TYR A 182 2.28 15.41 -12.80
N SER A 183 2.32 14.84 -14.01
CA SER A 183 1.29 15.02 -15.04
C SER A 183 0.84 13.66 -15.57
N VAL A 184 -0.41 13.57 -16.01
CA VAL A 184 -0.95 12.33 -16.62
C VAL A 184 -0.87 12.39 -18.14
N LEU A 185 -0.53 11.25 -18.75
CA LEU A 185 -0.52 11.05 -20.19
C LEU A 185 -0.86 9.60 -20.57
N LYS A 186 -0.95 9.34 -21.88
CA LYS A 186 -1.08 7.98 -22.43
C LYS A 186 0.25 7.51 -23.00
N LEU A 187 0.84 6.49 -22.40
CA LEU A 187 2.10 5.87 -22.82
C LEU A 187 1.82 4.54 -23.51
N HIS A 188 1.88 4.50 -24.85
CA HIS A 188 1.49 3.33 -25.66
C HIS A 188 0.05 2.88 -25.41
N GLY A 189 -0.88 3.84 -25.27
CA GLY A 189 -2.30 3.58 -25.02
C GLY A 189 -2.68 3.41 -23.55
N GLU A 190 -1.72 3.20 -22.65
CA GLU A 190 -1.96 3.01 -21.21
C GLU A 190 -1.78 4.31 -20.42
N THR A 191 -2.55 4.50 -19.34
CA THR A 191 -2.41 5.66 -18.45
C THR A 191 -1.08 5.59 -17.70
N ALA A 192 -0.33 6.69 -17.73
CA ALA A 192 0.90 6.84 -16.99
C ALA A 192 1.02 8.25 -16.38
N SER A 193 1.73 8.35 -15.27
CA SER A 193 2.19 9.63 -14.73
C SER A 193 3.60 9.91 -15.21
N LYS A 194 3.95 11.20 -15.25
CA LYS A 194 5.26 11.71 -15.66
C LYS A 194 5.74 12.79 -14.70
N CYS A 195 6.97 12.67 -14.23
CA CYS A 195 7.66 13.70 -13.46
C CYS A 195 9.10 13.90 -13.93
N ARG A 196 9.68 15.08 -13.67
CA ARG A 196 11.10 15.37 -13.95
C ARG A 196 11.97 14.74 -12.86
N ALA A 197 13.18 14.31 -13.22
CA ALA A 197 14.22 13.98 -12.25
C ALA A 197 14.58 15.22 -11.41
N PHE A 198 14.78 15.03 -10.11
CA PHE A 198 15.30 16.07 -9.22
C PHE A 198 16.81 15.90 -8.93
N THR A 199 17.41 14.83 -9.45
CA THR A 199 18.85 14.55 -9.42
C THR A 199 19.53 15.00 -10.72
N ASN A 200 20.84 15.23 -10.65
CA ASN A 200 21.68 15.58 -11.79
C ASN A 200 23.15 15.14 -11.52
N GLU A 201 24.10 15.57 -12.35
CA GLU A 201 25.51 15.21 -12.18
C GLU A 201 26.12 15.74 -10.85
N ASP A 202 25.59 16.83 -10.32
CA ASP A 202 26.10 17.49 -9.12
C ASP A 202 25.31 17.13 -7.87
N VAL A 203 24.02 16.80 -8.02
CA VAL A 203 23.10 16.51 -6.92
C VAL A 203 22.58 15.08 -6.99
N GLY A 204 22.92 14.27 -5.99
CA GLY A 204 22.43 12.91 -5.79
C GLY A 204 21.32 12.81 -4.76
N PHE A 205 20.72 11.63 -4.66
CA PHE A 205 19.63 11.29 -3.75
C PHE A 205 19.97 10.05 -2.93
N VAL A 206 19.80 10.15 -1.61
CA VAL A 206 19.99 9.03 -0.68
C VAL A 206 18.70 8.79 0.11
N PRO A 207 18.04 7.63 -0.05
CA PRO A 207 16.83 7.33 0.70
C PRO A 207 17.15 7.05 2.17
N LEU A 208 16.26 7.46 3.08
CA LEU A 208 16.45 7.32 4.53
C LEU A 208 16.71 5.88 4.96
N ARG A 209 16.13 4.88 4.27
CA ARG A 209 16.37 3.45 4.59
C ARG A 209 17.85 3.05 4.61
N ARG A 210 18.75 3.86 4.01
CA ARG A 210 20.21 3.66 4.02
C ARG A 210 20.94 4.39 5.15
N LEU A 211 20.27 5.36 5.78
CA LEU A 211 20.83 6.29 6.74
C LEU A 211 20.39 5.96 8.17
N VAL A 212 19.21 5.38 8.33
CA VAL A 212 18.60 5.11 9.63
C VAL A 212 18.15 3.65 9.77
N SER A 213 17.91 3.23 11.02
CA SER A 213 17.36 1.91 11.31
C SER A 213 15.94 1.77 10.73
N ARG A 214 15.57 0.55 10.33
CA ARG A 214 14.18 0.23 9.94
C ARG A 214 13.17 0.40 11.08
N SER A 215 13.64 0.34 12.33
CA SER A 215 12.83 0.50 13.54
C SER A 215 12.86 1.92 14.10
N ILE A 216 13.33 2.91 13.33
CA ILE A 216 13.42 4.30 13.77
C ILE A 216 12.03 4.84 14.13
N THR A 217 11.97 5.58 15.23
CA THR A 217 10.76 6.23 15.73
C THR A 217 10.53 7.59 15.07
N LEU A 218 9.32 8.14 15.19
CA LEU A 218 9.02 9.49 14.70
C LEU A 218 9.89 10.57 15.37
N ASP A 219 10.11 10.47 16.68
CA ASP A 219 10.94 11.43 17.42
C ASP A 219 12.39 11.40 16.92
N GLU A 220 12.96 10.21 16.70
CA GLU A 220 14.30 10.07 16.13
C GLU A 220 14.40 10.60 14.69
N LEU A 221 13.34 10.46 13.88
CA LEU A 221 13.29 11.07 12.54
C LEU A 221 13.23 12.60 12.62
N LEU A 222 12.44 13.15 13.53
CA LEU A 222 12.35 14.58 13.77
C LEU A 222 13.69 15.14 14.23
N ASP A 223 14.39 14.44 15.12
CA ASP A 223 15.73 14.81 15.55
C ASP A 223 16.75 14.69 14.41
N PHE A 224 16.69 13.64 13.59
CA PHE A 224 17.55 13.50 12.41
C PHE A 224 17.42 14.71 11.48
N PHE A 225 16.19 15.14 11.18
CA PHE A 225 15.97 16.30 10.33
C PHE A 225 16.25 17.64 11.03
N GLU A 226 16.12 17.73 12.35
CA GLU A 226 16.54 18.90 13.13
C GLU A 226 18.06 19.12 13.00
N HIS A 227 18.86 18.06 13.11
CA HIS A 227 20.32 18.15 12.95
C HIS A 227 20.75 18.57 11.53
N LEU A 228 19.89 18.35 10.53
CA LEU A 228 20.08 18.81 9.15
C LEU A 228 19.46 20.19 8.87
N GLY A 229 18.84 20.84 9.86
CA GLY A 229 18.12 22.11 9.68
C GLY A 229 16.89 22.00 8.79
N CYS A 230 16.30 20.81 8.69
CA CYS A 230 15.20 20.48 7.78
C CYS A 230 13.94 19.93 8.49
N ARG A 231 13.82 20.14 9.81
CA ARG A 231 12.71 19.59 10.61
C ARG A 231 11.34 20.06 10.11
N GLU A 232 11.17 21.36 9.86
CA GLU A 232 9.87 21.91 9.43
C GLU A 232 9.47 21.37 8.04
N GLN A 233 10.43 21.14 7.14
CA GLN A 233 10.18 20.53 5.83
C GLN A 233 9.70 19.08 5.96
N PHE A 234 10.30 18.30 6.88
CA PHE A 234 9.83 16.94 7.18
C PHE A 234 8.44 16.95 7.83
N GLN A 235 8.19 17.87 8.77
CA GLN A 235 6.85 18.05 9.36
C GLN A 235 5.83 18.41 8.28
N LYS A 236 6.17 19.32 7.37
CA LYS A 236 5.31 19.71 6.23
C LYS A 236 4.99 18.51 5.34
N MET A 237 5.97 17.64 5.06
CA MET A 237 5.74 16.40 4.33
C MET A 237 4.68 15.53 5.00
N LEU A 238 4.77 15.30 6.33
CA LEU A 238 3.79 14.51 7.08
C LEU A 238 2.40 15.15 7.10
N VAL A 239 2.33 16.47 7.26
CA VAL A 239 1.04 17.20 7.21
C VAL A 239 0.41 17.10 5.83
N LEU A 240 1.20 17.21 4.77
CA LEU A 240 0.68 17.10 3.40
C LEU A 240 0.28 15.66 3.05
N ASP A 241 1.02 14.65 3.52
CA ASP A 241 0.61 13.24 3.42
C ASP A 241 -0.73 12.99 4.14
N ALA A 242 -0.97 13.64 5.29
CA ALA A 242 -2.26 13.60 5.97
C ALA A 242 -3.38 14.27 5.18
N VAL A 243 -3.11 15.40 4.51
CA VAL A 243 -4.08 16.10 3.65
C VAL A 243 -4.44 15.25 2.42
N THR A 244 -3.48 14.51 1.86
CA THR A 244 -3.67 13.70 0.65
C THR A 244 -3.95 12.22 0.92
N PHE A 245 -4.10 11.83 2.18
CA PHE A 245 -4.31 10.44 2.61
C PHE A 245 -3.25 9.47 2.05
N ASN A 246 -1.98 9.84 2.14
CA ASN A 246 -0.89 9.04 1.63
C ASN A 246 -0.56 7.87 2.58
N VAL A 247 -0.80 6.64 2.11
CA VAL A 247 -0.64 5.43 2.91
C VAL A 247 0.78 4.83 2.83
N ASP A 248 1.65 5.36 1.96
CA ASP A 248 2.90 4.68 1.56
C ASP A 248 4.15 5.57 1.69
N ARG A 249 4.16 6.50 2.66
CA ARG A 249 5.35 7.30 3.02
C ARG A 249 6.36 6.46 3.83
N HIS A 250 6.91 5.40 3.24
CA HIS A 250 7.95 4.59 3.87
C HIS A 250 9.35 5.25 3.73
N LEU A 251 10.35 4.76 4.47
CA LEU A 251 11.74 5.29 4.46
C LEU A 251 12.47 5.22 3.10
N GLY A 252 11.85 4.62 2.08
CA GLY A 252 12.33 4.66 0.70
C GLY A 252 11.81 5.85 -0.10
N ASN A 253 10.64 6.38 0.30
CA ASN A 253 9.96 7.54 -0.25
C ASN A 253 10.25 8.82 0.55
N ILE A 254 11.29 8.78 1.38
CA ILE A 254 11.89 9.92 2.08
C ILE A 254 13.40 9.79 1.90
N GLY A 255 14.09 10.91 1.71
CA GLY A 255 15.55 10.91 1.66
C GLY A 255 16.12 12.31 1.74
N ILE A 256 17.42 12.40 1.49
CA ILE A 256 18.17 13.65 1.46
C ILE A 256 18.85 13.81 0.11
N LEU A 257 19.04 15.07 -0.30
CA LEU A 257 19.92 15.42 -1.40
C LEU A 257 21.36 15.47 -0.91
N VAL A 258 22.29 15.08 -1.76
CA VAL A 258 23.73 15.13 -1.49
C VAL A 258 24.49 15.76 -2.64
N ASP A 259 25.57 16.46 -2.33
CA ASP A 259 26.57 16.83 -3.32
C ASP A 259 27.30 15.56 -3.78
N ASN A 260 27.23 15.23 -5.06
CA ASN A 260 27.72 13.98 -5.59
C ASN A 260 29.24 13.81 -5.39
N ASP A 261 30.02 14.87 -5.52
CA ASP A 261 31.49 14.81 -5.43
C ASP A 261 31.97 14.66 -3.98
N THR A 262 31.31 15.34 -3.05
CA THR A 262 31.74 15.43 -1.64
C THR A 262 30.92 14.56 -0.68
N GLN A 263 29.76 14.07 -1.12
CA GLN A 263 28.78 13.32 -0.32
C GLN A 263 28.24 14.10 0.88
N LYS A 264 28.34 15.43 0.86
CA LYS A 264 27.76 16.29 1.90
C LYS A 264 26.25 16.41 1.72
N PRO A 265 25.44 16.26 2.80
CA PRO A 265 24.02 16.54 2.75
C PRO A 265 23.73 17.98 2.32
N LEU A 266 22.78 18.16 1.41
CA LEU A 266 22.28 19.45 0.93
C LEU A 266 20.94 19.84 1.57
N GLY A 267 20.21 18.86 2.11
CA GLY A 267 18.91 19.04 2.73
C GLY A 267 18.00 17.85 2.46
N ILE A 268 16.75 17.94 2.90
CA ILE A 268 15.72 16.95 2.57
C ILE A 268 15.44 16.94 1.06
N ALA A 269 15.19 15.75 0.50
CA ALA A 269 14.74 15.63 -0.88
C ALA A 269 13.33 16.24 -1.06
N PRO A 270 13.01 16.75 -2.27
CA PRO A 270 11.64 17.09 -2.66
C PRO A 270 10.64 16.02 -2.23
N ASN A 271 9.45 16.40 -1.81
CA ASN A 271 8.40 15.41 -1.59
C ASN A 271 8.03 14.74 -2.94
N PHE A 272 8.00 13.40 -2.99
CA PHE A 272 7.83 12.62 -4.22
C PHE A 272 7.07 11.31 -3.97
N ASP A 273 6.75 10.56 -5.04
CA ASP A 273 6.04 9.27 -4.99
C ASP A 273 4.67 9.36 -4.30
N PHE A 274 3.66 9.81 -5.05
CA PHE A 274 2.29 10.02 -4.54
C PHE A 274 1.28 9.05 -5.16
N ASN A 275 1.74 8.01 -5.83
CA ASN A 275 0.93 6.99 -6.49
C ASN A 275 -0.14 6.35 -5.58
N LEU A 276 0.13 6.23 -4.27
CA LEU A 276 -0.81 5.70 -3.27
C LEU A 276 -1.47 6.79 -2.40
N SER A 277 -1.34 8.06 -2.77
CA SER A 277 -2.16 9.15 -2.23
C SER A 277 -3.52 9.21 -2.92
N MET A 278 -4.48 9.96 -2.37
CA MET A 278 -5.81 10.17 -2.97
C MET A 278 -6.60 8.88 -3.25
N LEU A 279 -6.33 7.84 -2.46
CA LEU A 279 -7.14 6.62 -2.37
C LEU A 279 -7.36 5.94 -3.73
N PRO A 280 -6.30 5.58 -4.48
CA PRO A 280 -6.43 5.14 -5.88
C PRO A 280 -7.31 3.90 -6.02
N TYR A 281 -7.26 3.00 -5.04
CA TYR A 281 -7.96 1.72 -5.05
C TYR A 281 -9.37 1.77 -4.46
N MET A 282 -9.85 2.91 -3.98
CA MET A 282 -11.22 2.98 -3.48
C MET A 282 -12.21 2.87 -4.66
N THR A 283 -13.20 1.98 -4.54
CA THR A 283 -14.23 1.77 -5.57
C THR A 283 -15.25 2.91 -5.56
N LYS A 284 -16.09 2.95 -6.61
CA LYS A 284 -17.14 3.96 -6.71
C LYS A 284 -18.14 3.87 -5.56
N GLU A 285 -18.52 2.66 -5.18
CA GLU A 285 -19.44 2.36 -4.10
C GLU A 285 -18.83 2.76 -2.74
N GLU A 286 -17.54 2.51 -2.54
CA GLU A 286 -16.83 2.91 -1.32
C GLU A 286 -16.76 4.45 -1.17
N PHE A 287 -16.71 5.19 -2.29
CA PHE A 287 -16.80 6.66 -2.27
C PHE A 287 -18.20 7.20 -1.93
N GLU A 288 -19.24 6.37 -1.84
CA GLU A 288 -20.55 6.78 -1.32
C GLU A 288 -20.49 7.02 0.20
N GLN A 289 -19.64 6.27 0.90
CA GLN A 289 -19.39 6.41 2.34
C GLN A 289 -17.88 6.39 2.64
N PRO A 290 -17.14 7.41 2.18
CA PRO A 290 -15.68 7.37 2.18
C PRO A 290 -15.10 7.31 3.60
N GLY A 291 -15.82 7.82 4.61
CA GLY A 291 -15.35 7.80 5.99
C GLY A 291 -15.25 6.42 6.61
N THR A 292 -16.18 5.50 6.29
CA THR A 292 -16.12 4.11 6.76
C THR A 292 -14.90 3.42 6.17
N LYS A 293 -14.70 3.58 4.86
CA LYS A 293 -13.57 2.95 4.16
C LYS A 293 -12.23 3.56 4.56
N LEU A 294 -12.18 4.84 4.89
CA LEU A 294 -10.97 5.52 5.33
C LEU A 294 -10.38 4.93 6.63
N LEU A 295 -11.19 4.25 7.45
CA LEU A 295 -10.70 3.54 8.64
C LEU A 295 -9.78 2.35 8.33
N ASP A 296 -9.89 1.78 7.14
CA ASP A 296 -9.00 0.69 6.70
C ASP A 296 -7.59 1.21 6.37
N TYR A 297 -7.40 2.53 6.35
CA TYR A 297 -6.17 3.18 5.97
C TYR A 297 -5.55 3.93 7.15
N GLY A 298 -4.22 4.01 7.12
CA GLY A 298 -3.45 4.86 8.02
C GLY A 298 -2.21 5.40 7.29
N PRO A 299 -1.59 6.46 7.82
CA PRO A 299 -0.32 6.93 7.29
C PRO A 299 0.77 5.91 7.59
N ALA A 300 1.82 5.88 6.76
CA ALA A 300 3.00 5.05 7.02
C ALA A 300 3.82 5.53 8.23
N ILE A 301 3.71 6.82 8.58
CA ILE A 301 4.36 7.44 9.74
C ILE A 301 3.27 8.14 10.58
N GLY A 302 3.17 7.76 11.85
CA GLY A 302 2.06 8.14 12.73
C GLY A 302 0.95 7.09 12.75
N ASN A 303 -0.04 7.28 13.62
CA ASN A 303 -1.10 6.29 13.85
C ASN A 303 -2.44 6.67 13.22
N ASP A 304 -2.63 7.94 12.85
CA ASP A 304 -3.89 8.46 12.32
C ASP A 304 -3.61 9.72 11.48
N PHE A 305 -4.22 9.83 10.30
CA PHE A 305 -3.97 10.93 9.36
C PHE A 305 -4.27 12.30 9.98
N THR A 306 -5.43 12.46 10.61
CA THR A 306 -5.83 13.74 11.20
C THR A 306 -4.91 14.10 12.35
N ARG A 307 -4.64 13.13 13.23
CA ARG A 307 -3.86 13.36 14.43
C ARG A 307 -2.41 13.73 14.11
N ILE A 308 -1.74 12.99 13.22
CA ILE A 308 -0.36 13.30 12.83
C ILE A 308 -0.29 14.67 12.15
N GLY A 309 -1.30 15.01 11.32
CA GLY A 309 -1.42 16.34 10.72
C GLY A 309 -1.49 17.45 11.77
N GLN A 310 -2.31 17.28 12.83
CA GLN A 310 -2.41 18.25 13.93
C GLN A 310 -1.12 18.39 14.73
N GLU A 311 -0.46 17.27 15.05
CA GLU A 311 0.76 17.23 15.87
C GLU A 311 1.95 17.86 15.16
N MET A 312 2.02 17.75 13.84
CA MET A 312 3.14 18.26 13.03
C MET A 312 2.98 19.72 12.59
N LEU A 313 1.92 20.42 13.01
CA LEU A 313 1.72 21.82 12.66
C LEU A 313 2.76 22.75 13.30
N THR A 314 3.44 23.52 12.46
CA THR A 314 4.12 24.77 12.84
C THR A 314 3.27 25.98 12.42
N SER A 315 3.69 27.18 12.80
CA SER A 315 3.02 28.41 12.37
C SER A 315 3.06 28.60 10.85
N GLU A 316 4.17 28.20 10.22
CA GLU A 316 4.36 28.27 8.78
C GLU A 316 3.44 27.28 8.05
N ILE A 317 3.47 26.00 8.45
CA ILE A 317 2.65 24.95 7.85
C ILE A 317 1.15 25.28 8.01
N ARG A 318 0.76 25.80 9.18
CA ARG A 318 -0.61 26.26 9.42
C ARG A 318 -1.03 27.35 8.44
N ARG A 319 -0.14 28.30 8.11
CA ARG A 319 -0.43 29.36 7.14
C ARG A 319 -0.62 28.78 5.73
N GLU A 320 0.21 27.84 5.32
CA GLU A 320 0.05 27.17 4.02
C GLU A 320 -1.27 26.40 3.94
N LEU A 321 -1.67 25.69 5.01
CA LEU A 321 -2.97 25.02 5.04
C LEU A 321 -4.16 25.97 5.01
N ILE A 322 -4.06 27.16 5.63
CA ILE A 322 -5.10 28.20 5.52
C ILE A 322 -5.24 28.63 4.06
N ASN A 323 -4.13 28.80 3.34
CA ASN A 323 -4.15 29.17 1.92
C ASN A 323 -4.72 28.08 1.01
N LEU A 324 -4.66 26.81 1.44
CA LEU A 324 -5.29 25.67 0.76
C LEU A 324 -6.79 25.50 1.07
N GLN A 325 -7.39 26.27 1.97
CA GLN A 325 -8.83 26.15 2.22
C GLN A 325 -9.64 26.51 0.97
N GLY A 326 -10.62 25.66 0.64
CA GLY A 326 -11.40 25.77 -0.59
C GLY A 326 -10.67 25.26 -1.84
N PHE A 327 -9.59 24.49 -1.69
CA PHE A 327 -8.81 23.97 -2.83
C PHE A 327 -9.69 23.19 -3.81
N ARG A 328 -9.42 23.40 -5.10
CA ARG A 328 -10.07 22.72 -6.23
C ARG A 328 -9.01 22.30 -7.24
N PHE A 329 -9.02 21.04 -7.65
CA PHE A 329 -8.06 20.53 -8.62
C PHE A 329 -8.28 21.15 -10.00
N SER A 330 -7.20 21.37 -10.73
CA SER A 330 -7.25 21.83 -12.12
C SER A 330 -7.91 20.79 -13.03
N PHE A 331 -7.62 19.51 -12.79
CA PHE A 331 -8.24 18.38 -13.49
C PHE A 331 -9.69 18.18 -13.03
N ARG A 332 -10.63 18.17 -13.99
CA ARG A 332 -12.08 18.06 -13.73
C ARG A 332 -12.67 16.68 -14.00
N GLY A 333 -11.83 15.68 -14.18
CA GLY A 333 -12.25 14.33 -14.52
C GLY A 333 -12.32 14.07 -16.02
N ASN A 334 -12.41 12.79 -16.37
CA ASN A 334 -12.63 12.29 -17.73
C ASN A 334 -13.36 10.94 -17.65
N LYS A 335 -13.39 10.20 -18.75
CA LYS A 335 -14.03 8.87 -18.81
C LYS A 335 -13.36 7.80 -17.93
N ASP A 336 -12.05 7.93 -17.68
CA ASP A 336 -11.26 6.95 -16.91
C ASP A 336 -11.24 7.34 -15.42
N PHE A 337 -11.41 8.62 -15.10
CA PHE A 337 -11.46 9.17 -13.74
C PHE A 337 -12.63 10.15 -13.62
N GLU A 338 -13.77 9.66 -13.14
CA GLU A 338 -15.03 10.40 -13.19
C GLU A 338 -14.98 11.76 -12.46
N PRO A 339 -15.63 12.82 -12.99
CA PRO A 339 -15.74 14.13 -12.34
C PRO A 339 -16.30 14.07 -10.91
N ALA A 340 -17.23 13.14 -10.64
CA ALA A 340 -17.80 12.95 -9.31
C ALA A 340 -16.74 12.55 -8.28
N ARG A 341 -15.78 11.68 -8.66
CA ARG A 341 -14.67 11.29 -7.78
C ARG A 341 -13.78 12.48 -7.45
N VAL A 342 -13.50 13.36 -8.42
CA VAL A 342 -12.74 14.60 -8.17
C VAL A 342 -13.44 15.46 -7.11
N GLN A 343 -14.76 15.67 -7.25
CA GLN A 343 -15.53 16.49 -6.30
C GLN A 343 -15.54 15.91 -4.88
N ILE A 344 -15.63 14.57 -4.77
CA ILE A 344 -15.57 13.88 -3.48
C ILE A 344 -14.19 14.08 -2.85
N LEU A 345 -13.11 13.88 -3.61
CA LEU A 345 -11.74 14.10 -3.14
C LEU A 345 -11.50 15.55 -2.69
N GLU A 346 -11.96 16.55 -3.47
CA GLU A 346 -11.89 17.96 -3.05
C GLU A 346 -12.64 18.19 -1.72
N THR A 347 -13.81 17.59 -1.55
CA THR A 347 -14.59 17.69 -0.30
C THR A 347 -13.84 17.06 0.87
N MET A 348 -13.25 15.87 0.67
CA MET A 348 -12.48 15.18 1.68
C MET A 348 -11.23 15.96 2.09
N VAL A 349 -10.46 16.45 1.12
CA VAL A 349 -9.27 17.28 1.32
C VAL A 349 -9.61 18.53 2.13
N ASN A 350 -10.66 19.26 1.74
CA ASN A 350 -11.05 20.48 2.45
C ASN A 350 -11.50 20.20 3.88
N ARG A 351 -12.24 19.10 4.09
CA ARG A 351 -12.64 18.66 5.44
C ARG A 351 -11.42 18.26 6.28
N GLN A 352 -10.44 17.60 5.68
CA GLN A 352 -9.19 17.22 6.33
C GLN A 352 -8.37 18.44 6.75
N ILE A 353 -8.21 19.42 5.85
CA ILE A 353 -7.53 20.68 6.14
C ILE A 353 -8.19 21.39 7.32
N GLN A 354 -9.52 21.49 7.33
CA GLN A 354 -10.27 22.09 8.44
C GLN A 354 -10.04 21.35 9.77
N ALA A 355 -10.03 20.01 9.75
CA ALA A 355 -9.79 19.21 10.93
C ALA A 355 -8.36 19.37 11.48
N ILE A 356 -7.36 19.34 10.59
CA ILE A 356 -5.96 19.56 10.97
C ILE A 356 -5.79 20.97 11.57
N LEU A 357 -6.47 21.98 11.03
CA LEU A 357 -6.42 23.35 11.55
C LEU A 357 -7.21 23.56 12.85
N SER A 358 -8.08 22.62 13.24
CA SER A 358 -8.91 22.71 14.45
C SER A 358 -8.06 22.81 15.72
N ARG A 359 -8.67 23.38 16.77
CA ARG A 359 -8.10 23.39 18.13
C ARG A 359 -8.47 22.13 18.91
N ASP A 360 -9.53 21.45 18.50
CA ASP A 360 -9.96 20.20 19.11
C ASP A 360 -8.98 19.09 18.73
N ILE A 361 -8.75 18.15 19.64
CA ILE A 361 -8.00 16.93 19.34
C ILE A 361 -8.93 16.02 18.53
N LEU A 362 -8.61 15.81 17.26
CA LEU A 362 -9.42 15.03 16.32
C LEU A 362 -8.62 13.86 15.76
N TYR A 363 -9.33 12.76 15.53
CA TYR A 363 -8.87 11.61 14.77
C TYR A 363 -9.66 11.49 13.47
N THR A 364 -9.14 10.75 12.50
CA THR A 364 -9.77 10.57 11.17
C THR A 364 -11.22 10.09 11.26
N LYS A 365 -11.52 9.23 12.25
CA LYS A 365 -12.90 8.80 12.54
C LYS A 365 -13.83 9.96 12.93
N ASP A 366 -13.34 10.91 13.73
CA ASP A 366 -14.15 12.05 14.22
C ASP A 366 -14.44 13.02 13.08
N VAL A 367 -13.53 13.07 12.10
CA VAL A 367 -13.65 13.90 10.92
C VAL A 367 -14.60 13.27 9.92
N PHE A 368 -14.42 12.01 9.52
CA PHE A 368 -15.11 11.46 8.35
C PHE A 368 -16.29 10.56 8.66
N ILE A 369 -16.41 10.05 9.88
CA ILE A 369 -17.54 9.19 10.26
C ILE A 369 -18.63 10.06 10.88
N PRO A 370 -19.88 9.98 10.38
CA PRO A 370 -20.99 10.63 11.05
C PRO A 370 -21.14 10.11 12.48
N ALA A 371 -21.50 10.98 13.43
CA ALA A 371 -21.78 10.60 14.82
C ALA A 371 -22.91 9.55 15.00
N LYS A 372 -23.59 9.18 13.90
CA LYS A 372 -24.57 8.09 13.81
C LYS A 372 -24.13 7.12 12.73
N ILE A 373 -23.23 6.21 13.06
CA ILE A 373 -23.25 4.90 12.42
C ILE A 373 -24.58 4.27 12.88
N PRO A 374 -25.51 3.84 12.00
CA PRO A 374 -26.55 2.92 12.44
C PRO A 374 -25.80 1.76 13.06
N GLN A 375 -25.93 1.57 14.39
CA GLN A 375 -25.35 0.39 15.02
C GLN A 375 -25.73 -0.80 14.15
N GLU A 376 -24.74 -1.58 13.68
CA GLU A 376 -25.05 -2.95 13.31
C GLU A 376 -25.92 -3.50 14.43
N PRO A 377 -27.09 -4.07 14.14
CA PRO A 377 -27.97 -4.56 15.18
C PRO A 377 -27.11 -5.45 16.07
N ARG A 378 -26.93 -4.99 17.33
CA ARG A 378 -26.21 -5.73 18.34
C ARG A 378 -26.79 -7.14 18.28
N MET A 379 -25.98 -8.15 17.99
CA MET A 379 -26.48 -9.54 18.01
C MET A 379 -27.25 -9.69 19.33
N PRO A 380 -28.53 -10.09 19.29
CA PRO A 380 -29.33 -10.21 20.48
C PRO A 380 -28.56 -11.03 21.54
N ASP A 381 -28.59 -10.55 22.78
CA ASP A 381 -27.97 -11.27 23.89
C ASP A 381 -28.83 -12.49 24.22
N ASN A 382 -28.53 -13.61 23.57
CA ASN A 382 -29.28 -14.86 23.67
C ASN A 382 -29.03 -15.60 25.01
N THR A 383 -28.33 -14.99 25.97
CA THR A 383 -27.91 -15.65 27.22
C THR A 383 -29.09 -16.22 28.02
N ASP A 384 -30.20 -15.49 28.09
CA ASP A 384 -31.36 -15.94 28.86
C ASP A 384 -32.24 -16.92 28.07
N GLU A 385 -32.33 -16.76 26.75
CA GLU A 385 -32.99 -17.72 25.85
C GLU A 385 -32.25 -19.07 25.83
N LEU A 386 -30.92 -19.07 25.83
CA LEU A 386 -30.10 -20.29 25.95
C LEU A 386 -30.30 -21.00 27.29
N LYS A 387 -30.40 -20.25 28.40
CA LYS A 387 -30.73 -20.87 29.71
C LYS A 387 -32.13 -21.49 29.70
N ALA A 388 -33.11 -20.82 29.10
CA ALA A 388 -34.46 -21.34 28.96
C ALA A 388 -34.49 -22.57 28.03
N ALA A 389 -33.76 -22.53 26.92
CA ALA A 389 -33.59 -23.65 25.99
C ALA A 389 -32.99 -24.86 26.70
N SER A 390 -31.94 -24.66 27.51
CA SER A 390 -31.33 -25.75 28.25
C SER A 390 -32.22 -26.34 29.34
N ALA A 391 -33.04 -25.52 30.01
CA ALA A 391 -34.03 -26.04 30.95
C ALA A 391 -35.12 -26.86 30.24
N LEU A 392 -35.60 -26.38 29.09
CA LEU A 392 -36.58 -27.10 28.27
C LEU A 392 -36.01 -28.41 27.71
N ALA A 393 -34.79 -28.37 27.15
CA ALA A 393 -34.09 -29.54 26.63
C ALA A 393 -33.87 -30.59 27.72
N ALA A 394 -33.47 -30.18 28.94
CA ALA A 394 -33.36 -31.09 30.08
C ALA A 394 -34.70 -31.76 30.42
N SER A 395 -35.79 -30.98 30.47
CA SER A 395 -37.15 -31.50 30.74
C SER A 395 -37.60 -32.51 29.68
N LEU A 396 -37.29 -32.25 28.40
CA LEU A 396 -37.63 -33.15 27.30
C LEU A 396 -36.80 -34.43 27.32
N ARG A 397 -35.51 -34.37 27.68
CA ARG A 397 -34.63 -35.55 27.83
C ARG A 397 -35.14 -36.50 28.91
N GLU A 398 -35.71 -35.98 30.00
CA GLU A 398 -36.24 -36.80 31.10
C GLU A 398 -37.48 -37.62 30.73
N THR A 399 -38.17 -37.27 29.64
CA THR A 399 -39.40 -37.96 29.22
C THR A 399 -39.15 -39.35 28.63
N GLY A 400 -37.97 -39.57 28.04
CA GLY A 400 -37.66 -40.79 27.29
C GLY A 400 -38.36 -40.93 25.93
N PHE A 401 -39.17 -39.94 25.50
CA PHE A 401 -39.83 -39.98 24.19
C PHE A 401 -38.88 -39.71 23.03
N PHE A 402 -37.86 -38.87 23.25
CA PHE A 402 -36.99 -38.38 22.19
C PHE A 402 -35.67 -39.16 22.17
N SER A 403 -35.26 -39.53 20.96
CA SER A 403 -33.97 -40.18 20.71
C SER A 403 -32.79 -39.21 20.88
N SER A 404 -33.02 -37.93 20.63
CA SER A 404 -32.06 -36.84 20.84
C SER A 404 -32.80 -35.55 21.17
N VAL A 405 -32.19 -34.70 22.00
CA VAL A 405 -32.68 -33.33 22.25
C VAL A 405 -31.46 -32.42 22.35
N MET A 406 -31.42 -31.34 21.57
CA MET A 406 -30.31 -30.37 21.56
C MET A 406 -30.81 -28.93 21.44
N GLU A 407 -29.97 -28.01 21.91
CA GLU A 407 -30.16 -26.58 21.79
C GLU A 407 -29.26 -26.03 20.67
N GLU A 408 -29.80 -25.18 19.80
CA GLU A 408 -29.08 -24.61 18.66
C GLU A 408 -29.36 -23.11 18.53
N ILE A 409 -28.33 -22.34 18.15
CA ILE A 409 -28.48 -20.96 17.68
C ILE A 409 -28.47 -21.01 16.16
N ARG A 410 -29.60 -20.65 15.55
CA ARG A 410 -29.76 -20.65 14.09
C ARG A 410 -28.95 -19.53 13.43
N GLU A 411 -28.76 -19.60 12.12
CA GLU A 411 -28.04 -18.59 11.33
C GLU A 411 -28.66 -17.18 11.43
N ASP A 412 -29.96 -17.10 11.71
CA ASP A 412 -30.71 -15.86 11.95
C ASP A 412 -30.62 -15.37 13.42
N ASN A 413 -29.79 -16.00 14.24
CA ASN A 413 -29.54 -15.71 15.65
C ASN A 413 -30.73 -15.99 16.59
N HIS A 414 -31.72 -16.77 16.17
CA HIS A 414 -32.76 -17.27 17.07
C HIS A 414 -32.34 -18.57 17.76
N VAL A 415 -32.63 -18.69 19.06
CA VAL A 415 -32.38 -19.92 19.83
C VAL A 415 -33.54 -20.89 19.65
N CYS A 416 -33.25 -22.17 19.39
CA CYS A 416 -34.25 -23.22 19.32
C CYS A 416 -33.83 -24.48 20.09
N VAL A 417 -34.82 -25.28 20.48
CA VAL A 417 -34.64 -26.64 20.96
C VAL A 417 -35.15 -27.61 19.91
N ILE A 418 -34.31 -28.55 19.51
CA ILE A 418 -34.62 -29.58 18.53
C ILE A 418 -34.74 -30.91 19.26
N ALA A 419 -35.92 -31.53 19.17
CA ALA A 419 -36.21 -32.82 19.80
C ALA A 419 -36.57 -33.86 18.72
N THR A 420 -35.75 -34.90 18.61
CA THR A 420 -35.77 -35.85 17.48
C THR A 420 -36.44 -37.16 17.86
N LEU A 421 -37.42 -37.58 17.05
CA LEU A 421 -37.98 -38.94 17.05
C LEU A 421 -37.36 -39.77 15.92
N HIS A 422 -37.11 -41.04 16.18
CA HIS A 422 -36.55 -41.97 15.20
C HIS A 422 -37.47 -43.17 15.01
N GLU A 423 -37.82 -43.49 13.77
CA GLU A 423 -38.66 -44.63 13.42
C GLU A 423 -38.22 -45.20 12.06
N ASN A 424 -37.97 -46.51 11.99
CA ASN A 424 -37.65 -47.24 10.74
C ASN A 424 -36.56 -46.61 9.84
N GLY A 425 -35.55 -45.95 10.44
CA GLY A 425 -34.44 -45.33 9.71
C GLY A 425 -34.67 -43.89 9.26
N ASN A 426 -35.87 -43.33 9.48
CA ASN A 426 -36.17 -41.92 9.31
C ASN A 426 -36.07 -41.20 10.66
N PHE A 427 -35.93 -39.87 10.61
CA PHE A 427 -36.03 -39.01 11.79
C PHE A 427 -37.00 -37.86 11.56
N LEU A 428 -37.65 -37.46 12.65
CA LEU A 428 -38.53 -36.31 12.71
C LEU A 428 -38.03 -35.39 13.81
N ASP A 429 -37.65 -34.18 13.43
CA ASP A 429 -37.24 -33.13 14.33
C ASP A 429 -38.43 -32.25 14.67
N MET A 430 -38.78 -32.17 15.95
CA MET A 430 -39.64 -31.11 16.46
C MET A 430 -38.76 -29.93 16.85
N VAL A 431 -38.92 -28.81 16.15
CA VAL A 431 -38.15 -27.61 16.44
C VAL A 431 -39.01 -26.59 17.16
N ILE A 432 -38.55 -26.19 18.34
CA ILE A 432 -39.23 -25.25 19.23
C ILE A 432 -38.41 -23.95 19.22
N LEU A 433 -38.97 -22.88 18.68
CA LEU A 433 -38.32 -21.57 18.67
C LEU A 433 -38.52 -20.88 20.02
N MET A 434 -37.45 -20.49 20.70
CA MET A 434 -37.54 -20.11 22.12
C MET A 434 -38.16 -18.74 22.38
N ASP A 435 -38.16 -17.86 21.38
CA ASP A 435 -38.68 -16.49 21.48
C ASP A 435 -40.19 -16.40 21.24
N SER A 436 -40.71 -17.22 20.32
CA SER A 436 -42.11 -17.27 19.90
C SER A 436 -42.84 -18.47 20.47
N MET A 437 -42.11 -19.47 20.94
CA MET A 437 -42.63 -20.75 21.38
C MET A 437 -43.39 -21.52 20.26
N GLU A 438 -43.12 -21.17 19.00
CA GLU A 438 -43.64 -21.88 17.84
C GLU A 438 -42.98 -23.25 17.69
N ILE A 439 -43.77 -24.25 17.31
CA ILE A 439 -43.34 -25.63 17.12
C ILE A 439 -43.52 -25.99 15.65
N SER A 440 -42.42 -26.31 14.97
CA SER A 440 -42.41 -26.86 13.62
C SER A 440 -41.92 -28.31 13.63
N CYS A 441 -42.14 -29.03 12.54
CA CYS A 441 -41.70 -30.42 12.39
C CYS A 441 -41.01 -30.60 11.04
N ASP A 442 -39.80 -31.17 11.07
CA ASP A 442 -39.00 -31.46 9.88
C ASP A 442 -38.72 -32.97 9.82
N GLU A 443 -39.17 -33.65 8.76
CA GLU A 443 -38.86 -35.07 8.52
C GLU A 443 -37.69 -35.17 7.55
N ASN A 444 -36.59 -35.81 8.00
CA ASN A 444 -35.35 -35.92 7.23
C ASN A 444 -34.84 -34.57 6.67
N GLY A 445 -35.07 -33.47 7.41
CA GLY A 445 -34.69 -32.11 7.02
C GLY A 445 -35.65 -31.40 6.05
N ILE A 446 -36.88 -31.90 5.87
CA ILE A 446 -37.93 -31.27 5.07
C ILE A 446 -39.14 -30.98 5.95
N GLU A 447 -39.61 -29.72 5.93
CA GLU A 447 -40.81 -29.30 6.68
C GLU A 447 -42.02 -30.18 6.32
N THR A 448 -42.65 -30.75 7.34
CA THR A 448 -43.81 -31.63 7.21
C THR A 448 -44.97 -31.12 8.06
N ASP A 449 -46.19 -31.41 7.62
CA ASP A 449 -47.37 -31.12 8.40
C ASP A 449 -47.56 -32.11 9.57
N LEU A 450 -48.25 -31.64 10.61
CA LEU A 450 -48.47 -32.42 11.84
C LEU A 450 -49.28 -33.70 11.60
N ARG A 451 -50.19 -33.71 10.62
CA ARG A 451 -51.02 -34.88 10.30
C ARG A 451 -50.20 -35.99 9.65
N GLY A 452 -49.28 -35.64 8.76
CA GLY A 452 -48.36 -36.60 8.17
C GLY A 452 -47.44 -37.24 9.21
N ALA A 453 -47.01 -36.48 10.21
CA ALA A 453 -46.16 -36.98 11.29
C ALA A 453 -46.89 -37.97 12.23
N GLU A 454 -48.15 -37.71 12.59
CA GLU A 454 -48.98 -38.61 13.41
C GLU A 454 -49.13 -40.02 12.82
N ASP A 455 -49.29 -40.11 11.50
CA ASP A 455 -49.48 -41.40 10.81
C ASP A 455 -48.18 -42.22 10.71
N ARG A 456 -47.01 -41.56 10.73
CA ARG A 456 -45.70 -42.20 10.50
C ARG A 456 -44.90 -42.47 11.77
N TYR A 457 -45.15 -41.72 12.83
CA TYR A 457 -44.42 -41.81 14.10
C TYR A 457 -45.41 -42.12 15.24
N PRO A 458 -45.49 -43.38 15.71
CA PRO A 458 -46.49 -43.81 16.69
C PRO A 458 -46.48 -43.03 18.02
N GLU A 459 -45.30 -42.55 18.43
CA GLU A 459 -45.12 -41.80 19.68
C GLU A 459 -45.34 -40.28 19.51
N PHE A 460 -45.52 -39.81 18.26
CA PHE A 460 -45.60 -38.39 17.93
C PHE A 460 -46.75 -37.69 18.65
N ALA A 461 -47.96 -38.25 18.65
CA ALA A 461 -49.11 -37.60 19.27
C ALA A 461 -48.92 -37.37 20.79
N GLN A 462 -48.24 -38.30 21.47
CA GLN A 462 -47.94 -38.18 22.90
C GLN A 462 -46.79 -37.19 23.15
N ALA A 463 -45.71 -37.30 22.38
CA ALA A 463 -44.56 -36.42 22.46
C ALA A 463 -44.92 -34.96 22.13
N TYR A 464 -45.67 -34.73 21.06
CA TYR A 464 -46.14 -33.41 20.63
C TYR A 464 -47.09 -32.77 21.65
N SER A 465 -48.03 -33.55 22.20
CA SER A 465 -48.92 -33.08 23.28
C SER A 465 -48.12 -32.65 24.52
N TYR A 466 -47.08 -33.39 24.86
CA TYR A 466 -46.21 -33.08 25.99
C TYR A 466 -45.37 -31.81 25.75
N VAL A 467 -44.76 -31.68 24.58
CA VAL A 467 -44.05 -30.45 24.17
C VAL A 467 -44.98 -29.25 24.26
N CYS A 468 -46.19 -29.35 23.71
CA CYS A 468 -47.21 -28.31 23.81
C CYS A 468 -47.59 -27.92 25.25
N GLN A 469 -47.53 -28.86 26.21
CA GLN A 469 -47.79 -28.56 27.62
C GLN A 469 -46.64 -27.83 28.30
N LEU A 470 -45.39 -28.19 27.98
CA LEU A 470 -44.21 -27.53 28.52
C LEU A 470 -44.06 -26.11 27.97
N VAL A 471 -44.26 -25.96 26.67
CA VAL A 471 -44.22 -24.68 25.95
C VAL A 471 -45.31 -23.70 26.43
N LYS A 472 -46.45 -24.20 26.94
CA LYS A 472 -47.51 -23.36 27.54
C LYS A 472 -47.29 -22.98 29.01
N LYS A 473 -46.29 -23.58 29.67
CA LYS A 473 -46.01 -23.38 31.11
C LYS A 473 -44.80 -22.48 31.39
N GLY A 474 -43.87 -22.39 30.44
CA GLY A 474 -42.81 -21.36 30.41
C GLY A 474 -43.34 -20.09 29.77
#